data_AF-A0A1C6BQ18-F1
#
_entry.id   AF-A0A1C6BQ18-F1
#
_cell.length_a   1.000
_cell.length_b   1.000
_cell.length_c   1.000
_cell.angle_alpha   90.00
_cell.angle_beta   90.00
_cell.angle_gamma   90.00
#
_symmetry.space_group_name_H-M   'P 1'
#
loop_
_entity.id
_entity.type
_entity.pdbx_description
1 polymer ?
#
loop_
_entity_poly.entity_id
_entity_poly.type
_entity_poly.pdbx_seq_one_letter_code
_entity_poly.pdbx_strand_id
1 'polypeptide(L)' 'MAYIRKRKNAYSVVYRVKNAEGIEHQKSESYATQKEAEKRKKKLNINSLLEPLLSQNVPG' A
#
# COMPACT_ATOMS: atom_id res chain seq x y z
N MET A 1 -0.67 0.76 7.17
CA MET A 1 -0.10 2.08 6.79
C MET A 1 1.16 1.86 5.93
N ALA A 2 1.37 2.65 4.88
CA ALA A 2 2.47 2.49 3.92
C ALA A 2 3.57 3.56 4.09
N TYR A 3 4.85 3.19 3.91
CA TYR A 3 5.99 4.10 4.00
C TYR A 3 7.05 3.85 2.93
N ILE A 4 7.86 4.86 2.64
CA ILE A 4 8.97 4.76 1.68
C ILE A 4 10.28 4.65 2.46
N ARG A 5 11.10 3.67 2.09
CA ARG A 5 12.46 3.46 2.59
C ARG A 5 13.43 3.68 1.44
N LYS A 6 14.35 4.64 1.57
CA LYS A 6 15.46 4.80 0.63
C LYS A 6 16.57 3.80 0.96
N ARG A 7 17.11 3.11 -0.05
CA ARG A 7 18.28 2.22 0.05
C ARG A 7 19.24 2.51 -1.09
N LYS A 8 20.41 3.08 -0.79
CA LYS A 8 21.45 3.45 -1.76
C LYS A 8 20.86 4.22 -2.96
N ASN A 9 20.64 3.54 -4.09
CA ASN A 9 20.12 4.10 -5.35
C ASN A 9 18.65 3.74 -5.65
N ALA A 10 17.93 3.14 -4.71
CA ALA A 10 16.55 2.72 -4.91
C ALA A 10 15.65 3.18 -3.77
N TYR A 11 14.36 3.22 -4.06
CA TYR A 11 13.29 3.52 -3.12
C TYR A 11 12.44 2.26 -2.95
N SER A 12 12.05 1.93 -1.74
CA SER A 12 11.19 0.78 -1.46
C SER A 12 9.93 1.24 -0.74
N VAL A 13 8.76 0.96 -1.30
CA VAL A 13 7.47 1.20 -0.65
C VAL A 13 7.12 -0.06 0.13
N VAL A 14 7.04 0.08 1.45
CA VAL A 14 6.67 -1.01 2.37
C VAL A 14 5.28 -0.74 2.90
N TYR A 15 4.41 -1.75 2.85
CA TYR A 15 3.02 -1.64 3.29
C TYR A 15 2.50 -2.98 3.80
N ARG A 16 1.45 -2.94 4.61
CA ARG A 16 0.74 -4.13 5.10
C ARG A 16 -0.52 -4.35 4.29
N VAL A 17 -0.83 -5.61 3.99
CA VAL A 17 -2.07 -6.06 3.37
C VAL A 17 -2.66 -7.17 4.20
N LYS A 18 -3.98 -7.14 4.43
CA LYS A 18 -4.68 -8.30 5.00
C LYS A 18 -4.98 -9.27 3.86
N ASN A 19 -4.75 -10.56 4.10
CA ASN A 19 -5.24 -11.60 3.20
C ASN A 19 -6.74 -11.89 3.47
N ALA A 20 -7.34 -12.79 2.70
CA ALA A 20 -8.75 -13.17 2.85
C ALA A 20 -9.08 -13.76 4.24
N GLU A 21 -8.08 -14.29 4.94
CA GLU A 21 -8.20 -14.83 6.30
C GLU A 21 -8.01 -13.75 7.39
N GLY A 22 -7.81 -12.48 7.01
CA GLY A 22 -7.60 -11.36 7.92
C GLY A 22 -6.17 -11.24 8.48
N ILE A 23 -5.23 -12.09 8.05
CA ILE A 23 -3.83 -12.09 8.46
C ILE A 23 -3.08 -10.96 7.76
N GLU A 24 -2.39 -10.12 8.54
CA GLU A 24 -1.56 -9.04 8.01
C GLU A 24 -0.22 -9.58 7.45
N HIS A 25 0.02 -9.32 6.17
CA HIS A 25 1.30 -9.60 5.51
C HIS A 25 1.99 -8.30 5.12
N GLN A 26 3.30 -8.23 5.35
CA GLN A 26 4.11 -7.12 4.87
C GLN A 26 4.51 -7.38 3.41
N LYS A 27 4.27 -6.41 2.54
CA LYS A 27 4.77 -6.38 1.17
C LYS A 27 5.74 -5.21 0.99
N SER A 28 6.70 -5.39 0.10
CA SER A 28 7.63 -4.34 -0.30
C SER A 28 7.80 -4.32 -1.81
N GLU A 29 7.70 -3.13 -2.40
CA GLU A 29 7.93 -2.89 -3.83
C GLU A 29 9.11 -1.93 -4.01
N SER A 30 10.03 -2.23 -4.91
CA SER A 30 11.20 -1.38 -5.19
C SER A 30 11.01 -0.54 -6.46
N TYR A 31 11.49 0.70 -6.41
CA TYR A 31 11.38 1.72 -7.45
C TYR A 31 12.72 2.40 -7.66
N ALA A 32 13.00 2.80 -8.90
CA ALA A 32 14.22 3.52 -9.25
C ALA A 32 14.18 4.97 -8.74
N THR A 33 13.02 5.63 -8.81
CA THR A 33 12.89 7.05 -8.44
C THR A 33 11.98 7.28 -7.24
N GLN A 34 12.20 8.39 -6.53
CA GLN A 34 11.35 8.80 -5.41
C GLN A 34 9.91 9.06 -5.86
N LYS A 35 9.75 9.72 -7.03
CA LYS A 35 8.45 10.10 -7.58
C LYS A 35 7.55 8.89 -7.83
N GLU A 36 8.13 7.78 -8.31
CA GLU A 36 7.40 6.52 -8.49
C GLU A 36 6.97 5.90 -7.16
N ALA A 37 7.89 5.87 -6.19
CA ALA A 37 7.59 5.38 -4.85
C ALA A 37 6.48 6.20 -4.16
N GLU A 38 6.49 7.53 -4.32
CA GLU A 38 5.45 8.43 -3.80
C GLU A 38 4.11 8.22 -4.50
N LYS A 39 4.10 8.10 -5.83
CA LYS A 39 2.89 7.78 -6.60
C LYS A 39 2.27 6.47 -6.12
N ARG A 40 3.09 5.45 -5.87
CA ARG A 40 2.61 4.17 -5.32
C ARG A 40 2.06 4.31 -3.91
N LYS A 41 2.79 4.96 -3.00
CA LYS A 41 2.34 5.21 -1.62
C LYS A 41 0.98 5.93 -1.61
N LYS A 42 0.80 6.94 -2.46
CA LYS A 42 -0.47 7.67 -2.60
C LYS A 42 -1.60 6.74 -3.06
N LYS A 43 -1.36 5.89 -4.06
CA LYS A 43 -2.33 4.90 -4.53
C LYS A 43 -2.71 3.88 -3.44
N LEU A 44 -1.75 3.42 -2.64
CA LEU A 44 -2.00 2.51 -1.52
C LEU A 44 -2.83 3.18 -0.40
N ASN A 45 -2.56 4.45 -0.08
CA ASN A 45 -3.38 5.20 0.86
C ASN A 45 -4.82 5.38 0.36
N ILE A 46 -4.99 5.71 -0.92
CA ILE A 46 -6.32 5.85 -1.54
C ILE A 46 -7.07 4.52 -1.49
N ASN A 47 -6.45 3.42 -1.92
CA ASN A 47 -7.08 2.10 -1.87
C ASN A 47 -7.43 1.72 -0.41
N SER A 48 -6.52 1.93 0.54
CA SER A 48 -6.79 1.66 1.96
C SER A 48 -7.96 2.47 2.53
N LEU A 49 -8.27 3.65 1.97
CA LEU A 49 -9.42 4.46 2.35
C LEU A 49 -10.71 4.02 1.64
N LEU A 50 -10.62 3.50 0.41
CA LEU A 50 -11.77 3.01 -0.35
C LEU A 50 -12.27 1.63 0.11
N GLU A 51 -11.37 0.71 0.48
CA GLU A 51 -11.73 -0.65 0.93
C GLU A 51 -12.84 -0.67 2.02
N PRO A 52 -12.74 0.10 3.12
CA PRO A 52 -13.81 0.12 4.13
C PRO A 52 -15.12 0.74 3.62
N LEU A 53 -15.06 1.68 2.66
CA LEU A 53 -16.26 2.29 2.07
C LEU A 53 -16.99 1.33 1.12
N LEU A 54 -16.26 0.49 0.40
CA LEU A 54 -16.84 -0.54 -0.48
C LEU A 54 -17.46 -1.68 0.34
N SER A 55 -16.87 -2.04 1.48
CA SER A 55 -17.40 -3.09 2.36
C SER A 55 -18.69 -2.69 3.09
N GLN A 56 -18.99 -1.39 3.23
CA GLN A 56 -20.22 -0.90 3.87
C GLN A 56 -21.42 -0.83 2.91
N ASN A 57 -21.20 -0.99 1.60
CA ASN A 57 -22.22 -0.80 0.57
C ASN A 57 -22.61 -2.12 -0.15
N VAL A 58 -22.43 -3.27 0.50
CA VAL A 58 -23.07 -4.52 0.03
C VAL A 58 -24.48 -4.59 0.63
N PRO A 59 -25.55 -4.27 -0.12
CA PRO A 59 -26.90 -4.61 0.32
C PRO A 59 -26.99 -6.14 0.37
N GLY A 60 -27.36 -6.67 1.54
CA GLY A 60 -27.62 -8.09 1.76
C GLY A 60 -28.86 -8.58 1.02
#